data_AF-A0A967JDG2-F1
#
_entry.id   AF-A0A967JDG2-F1
#
_cell.length_a   1.000
_cell.length_b   1.000
_cell.length_c   1.000
_cell.angle_alpha   90.00
_cell.angle_beta   90.00
_cell.angle_gamma   90.00
#
_symmetry.space_group_name_H-M   'P 1'
#
loop_
_entity.id
_entity.type
_entity.pdbx_description
1 polymer ?
#
loop_
_entity_poly.entity_id
_entity_poly.type
_entity_poly.pdbx_seq_one_letter_code
_entity_poly.pdbx_strand_id
1 'polypeptide(L)' 'FGSDFPHAEGLPEPTDYVKDIAGFSPAEVRQVMRENIIGLLASSAG' A
#
# COMPACT_ATOMS: atom_id res chain seq x y z
N PHE A 1 -1.88 -0.34 1.44
CA PHE A 1 -0.63 -0.02 2.18
C PHE A 1 -0.75 1.41 2.72
N GLY A 2 -0.08 1.72 3.84
CA GLY A 2 0.11 3.07 4.36
C GLY A 2 1.52 3.21 4.92
N SER A 3 2.24 4.26 4.55
CA SER A 3 3.66 4.45 4.87
C SER A 3 3.92 5.11 6.22
N ASP A 4 2.89 5.71 6.82
CA ASP A 4 2.99 6.57 8.00
C ASP A 4 3.88 7.82 7.80
N PHE A 5 4.15 8.22 6.55
CA PHE A 5 4.85 9.46 6.25
C PHE A 5 3.98 10.69 6.63
N PRO A 6 4.54 11.76 7.25
CA PRO A 6 5.96 12.04 7.52
C PRO A 6 6.43 11.70 8.94
N HIS A 7 5.77 10.77 9.65
CA HIS A 7 6.21 10.40 10.99
C HIS A 7 7.60 9.76 10.97
N ALA A 8 8.35 9.91 12.07
CA ALA A 8 9.75 9.50 12.15
C ALA A 8 9.91 7.97 12.15
N GLU A 9 8.87 7.25 12.58
CA GLU A 9 8.74 5.80 12.59
C GLU A 9 8.28 5.21 11.25
N GLY A 10 7.79 6.05 10.33
CA GLY A 10 7.27 5.65 9.04
C GLY A 10 8.35 5.44 7.97
N LEU A 11 7.93 5.02 6.79
CA LEU A 11 8.82 4.94 5.62
C LEU A 11 9.06 6.35 5.06
N PRO A 12 10.33 6.79 4.91
CA PRO A 12 10.65 8.12 4.40
C PRO A 12 10.30 8.28 2.92
N GLU A 13 10.38 7.21 2.14
CA GLU A 13 9.87 7.11 0.78
C GLU A 13 8.71 6.11 0.76
N PRO A 14 7.45 6.55 0.66
CA PRO A 14 6.29 5.66 0.72
C PRO A 14 6.33 4.52 -0.31
N THR A 15 6.91 4.76 -1.49
CA THR A 15 6.97 3.75 -2.54
C THR A 15 7.98 2.64 -2.26
N ASP A 16 8.90 2.82 -1.31
CA ASP A 16 9.93 1.83 -0.99
C ASP A 16 9.37 0.53 -0.38
N TYR A 17 8.12 0.52 0.07
CA TYR A 17 7.46 -0.71 0.56
C TYR A 17 7.42 -1.83 -0.50
N VAL A 18 7.52 -1.52 -1.79
CA VAL A 18 7.62 -2.55 -2.84
C VAL A 18 8.81 -3.48 -2.65
N LYS A 19 9.88 -3.01 -1.99
CA LYS A 19 11.08 -3.81 -1.67
C LYS A 19 10.77 -4.92 -0.65
N ASP A 20 9.85 -4.66 0.27
CA ASP A 20 9.46 -5.61 1.33
C ASP A 20 8.53 -6.72 0.82
N ILE A 21 7.91 -6.51 -0.35
CA ILE A 21 7.01 -7.46 -1.01
C ILE A 21 7.57 -7.96 -2.35
N ALA A 22 8.88 -7.98 -2.53
CA ALA A 22 9.53 -8.36 -3.80
C ALA A 22 9.19 -9.78 -4.31
N GLY A 23 8.68 -10.66 -3.43
CA GLY A 23 8.21 -12.00 -3.81
C GLY A 23 6.81 -12.04 -4.42
N PHE A 24 6.07 -10.92 -4.41
CA PHE A 24 4.71 -10.86 -4.91
C PHE A 24 4.70 -10.72 -6.43
N SER A 25 3.68 -11.28 -7.07
CA SER A 25 3.42 -11.03 -8.49
C SER A 25 3.07 -9.56 -8.73
N PRO A 26 3.21 -9.05 -9.98
CA PRO A 26 2.81 -7.68 -10.30
C PRO A 26 1.34 -7.35 -9.96
N ALA A 27 0.46 -8.35 -10.05
CA ALA A 27 -0.95 -8.20 -9.69
C ALA A 27 -1.13 -8.02 -8.17
N GLU A 28 -0.45 -8.84 -7.37
CA GLU A 28 -0.48 -8.75 -5.91
C GLU A 28 0.14 -7.44 -5.40
N VAL A 29 1.25 -6.99 -6.00
CA VAL A 29 1.84 -5.67 -5.69
C VAL A 29 0.82 -4.55 -5.95
N ARG A 30 0.17 -4.55 -7.12
CA ARG A 30 -0.88 -3.57 -7.45
C ARG A 30 -2.02 -3.63 -6.43
N GLN A 31 -2.42 -4.82 -6.02
CA GLN A 31 -3.51 -5.01 -5.07
C GLN A 31 -3.18 -4.39 -3.70
N VAL A 32 -2.01 -4.69 -3.13
CA VAL A 32 -1.58 -4.18 -1.82
C VAL A 32 -1.31 -2.67 -1.85
N MET A 33 -0.68 -2.17 -2.92
CA MET A 33 -0.28 -0.77 -3.05
C MET A 33 -1.43 0.16 -3.46
N ARG A 34 -2.54 -0.37 -4.02
CA ARG A 34 -3.63 0.46 -4.54
C ARG A 34 -5.02 -0.15 -4.45
N GLU A 35 -5.25 -1.33 -5.00
CA GLU A 35 -6.64 -1.78 -5.22
C GLU A 35 -7.38 -2.11 -3.92
N ASN A 36 -6.68 -2.64 -2.91
CA ASN A 36 -7.30 -2.97 -1.62
C ASN A 36 -7.94 -1.75 -0.94
N ILE A 37 -7.28 -0.58 -0.99
CA ILE A 37 -7.84 0.63 -0.36
C ILE A 37 -9.02 1.17 -1.18
N ILE A 38 -8.98 1.09 -2.51
CA ILE A 38 -10.10 1.48 -3.37
C ILE A 38 -11.32 0.60 -3.07
N GLY A 39 -11.13 -0.72 -2.99
CA GLY A 39 -12.19 -1.65 -2.61
C GLY A 39 -12.77 -1.33 -1.23
N LEU A 40 -11.91 -1.10 -0.24
CA LEU A 40 -12.34 -0.73 1.12
C LEU A 40 -13.17 0.55 1.14
N LEU A 41 -12.70 1.60 0.45
CA LEU A 41 -13.39 2.89 0.39
C LEU A 41 -14.75 2.77 -0.31
N ALA A 42 -14.80 2.02 -1.43
CA ALA A 42 -16.04 1.75 -2.13
C ALA A 42 -17.04 0.96 -1.27
N SER A 43 -16.57 0.02 -0.45
CA SER A 43 -17.42 -0.73 0.50
C SER A 43 -17.88 0.10 1.70
N SER A 44 -17.14 1.15 2.09
CA SER A 44 -17.51 2.04 3.21
C SER A 44 -18.51 3.15 2.84
N ALA A 45 -18.79 3.33 1.55
CA ALA A 45 -19.69 4.37 1.03
C ALA A 45 -21.15 3.91 0.84
N GLY A 46 -21.50 2.74 1.38
CA GLY A 46 -22.84 2.11 1.28
C GLY A 46 -23.57 2.04 2.61
#